data_AF-A0A1Y4UMW2-F1
#
_entry.id   AF-A0A1Y4UMW2-F1
#
_cell.length_a   1.000
_cell.length_b   1.000
_cell.length_c   1.000
_cell.angle_alpha   90.00
_cell.angle_beta   90.00
_cell.angle_gamma   90.00
#
_symmetry.space_group_name_H-M   'P 1'
#
loop_
_entity.id
_entity.type
_entity.pdbx_description
1 polymer ?
#
loop_
_entity_poly.entity_id
_entity_poly.type
_entity_poly.pdbx_seq_one_letter_code
_entity_poly.pdbx_strand_id
1 'polypeptide(L)'
;MNLKEAFRYQNKFNDILHRLNHILSYPEYITKTKYIHYKKSAFPEMEDEEILESQNFKNISINDLIDFTYTIICEKDKLCTAIAEAKKNTDISIDKAIEMNVAIHELMSTLSAMIQTEAHEELRKNSGCGYVYKIDYKEEATYHYDIKAITTINFDRNKVKNLKKKLSKNSYETSEKIEKTLICTEVDYKPIFDVNNSLEEILEEYFA
;
A
#
# COMPACT_ATOMS: atom_id res chain seq x y z
N MET A 1 1.25 -7.04 -25.03
CA MET A 1 0.66 -7.52 -23.74
C MET A 1 -0.70 -6.86 -23.56
N ASN A 2 -1.58 -7.34 -22.67
CA ASN A 2 -2.81 -6.60 -22.36
C ASN A 2 -2.61 -5.58 -21.22
N LEU A 3 -3.59 -4.69 -21.00
CA LEU A 3 -3.53 -3.70 -19.91
C LEU A 3 -3.36 -4.34 -18.53
N LYS A 4 -3.98 -5.50 -18.27
CA LYS A 4 -3.83 -6.22 -17.00
C LYS A 4 -2.37 -6.63 -16.74
N GLU A 5 -1.73 -7.20 -17.75
CA GLU A 5 -0.31 -7.57 -17.71
C GLU A 5 0.58 -6.33 -17.62
N ALA A 6 0.25 -5.26 -18.34
CA ALA A 6 0.98 -4.00 -18.31
C ALA A 6 1.00 -3.39 -16.90
N PHE A 7 -0.14 -3.38 -16.18
CA PHE A 7 -0.16 -2.94 -14.78
C PHE A 7 0.65 -3.86 -13.87
N ARG A 8 0.63 -5.18 -14.10
CA ARG A 8 1.48 -6.11 -13.36
C ARG A 8 2.97 -5.82 -13.59
N TYR A 9 3.37 -5.55 -14.83
CA TYR A 9 4.74 -5.12 -15.17
C TYR A 9 5.10 -3.78 -14.53
N GLN A 10 4.18 -2.81 -14.54
CA GLN A 10 4.41 -1.51 -13.92
C GLN A 10 4.68 -1.64 -12.41
N ASN A 11 3.94 -2.53 -11.73
CA ASN A 11 4.18 -2.86 -10.33
C ASN A 11 5.52 -3.58 -10.12
N LYS A 12 5.89 -4.49 -11.04
CA LYS A 12 7.19 -5.17 -10.99
C LYS A 12 8.37 -4.19 -11.14
N PHE A 13 8.25 -3.20 -12.01
CA PHE A 13 9.25 -2.13 -12.11
C PHE A 13 9.38 -1.33 -10.80
N ASN A 14 8.28 -1.04 -10.12
CA ASN A 14 8.33 -0.36 -8.81
C ASN A 14 9.07 -1.21 -7.76
N ASP A 15 8.79 -2.51 -7.71
CA ASP A 15 9.46 -3.46 -6.81
C ASP A 15 10.97 -3.52 -7.09
N ILE A 16 11.36 -3.68 -8.35
CA ILE A 16 12.77 -3.69 -8.79
C ILE A 16 13.47 -2.40 -8.39
N LEU A 17 12.90 -1.24 -8.73
CA LEU A 17 13.48 0.05 -8.40
C LEU A 17 13.60 0.27 -6.89
N HIS A 18 12.60 -0.17 -6.11
CA HIS A 18 12.67 -0.11 -4.65
C HIS A 18 13.83 -0.95 -4.12
N ARG A 19 13.99 -2.20 -4.60
CA ARG A 19 15.09 -3.09 -4.20
C ARG A 19 16.46 -2.59 -4.62
N LEU A 20 16.59 -2.06 -5.84
CA LEU A 20 17.84 -1.47 -6.33
C LEU A 20 18.24 -0.24 -5.51
N ASN A 21 17.31 0.69 -5.27
CA ASN A 21 17.58 1.86 -4.41
C ASN A 21 17.97 1.45 -2.99
N HIS A 22 17.34 0.41 -2.45
CA HIS A 22 17.70 -0.14 -1.15
C HIS A 22 19.15 -0.64 -1.16
N ILE A 23 19.57 -1.45 -2.14
CA ILE A 23 20.97 -1.91 -2.29
C ILE A 23 21.93 -0.72 -2.40
N LEU A 24 21.63 0.23 -3.29
CA LEU A 24 22.45 1.42 -3.53
C LEU A 24 22.53 2.37 -2.32
N SER A 25 21.64 2.22 -1.34
CA SER A 25 21.64 3.03 -0.11
C SER A 25 22.55 2.49 0.99
N TYR A 26 22.99 1.23 0.92
CA TYR A 26 23.83 0.64 1.96
C TYR A 26 25.31 0.98 1.78
N PRO A 27 25.98 1.54 2.82
CA PRO A 27 27.41 1.83 2.79
C PRO A 27 28.28 0.63 2.43
N GLU A 28 27.89 -0.57 2.83
CA GLU A 28 28.64 -1.82 2.58
C GLU A 28 28.86 -2.10 1.09
N TYR A 29 27.93 -1.69 0.21
CA TYR A 29 28.03 -1.87 -1.25
C TYR A 29 28.66 -0.68 -1.98
N ILE A 30 28.64 0.52 -1.39
CA ILE A 30 29.10 1.75 -2.05
C ILE A 30 30.47 2.24 -1.54
N THR A 31 31.02 1.62 -0.49
CA THR A 31 32.32 1.98 0.08
C THR A 31 33.31 0.82 -0.02
N LYS A 32 34.59 1.16 -0.03
CA LYS A 32 35.69 0.20 0.11
C LYS A 32 36.45 0.56 1.37
N THR A 33 36.64 -0.41 2.26
CA THR A 33 37.36 -0.20 3.52
C THR A 33 38.74 -0.83 3.40
N LYS A 34 39.77 -0.04 3.67
CA LYS A 34 41.14 -0.52 3.82
C LYS A 34 41.45 -0.63 5.30
N TYR A 35 41.59 -1.86 5.79
CA TYR A 35 42.07 -2.15 7.13
C TYR A 35 43.59 -2.23 7.13
N ILE A 36 44.23 -1.42 7.95
CA ILE A 36 45.68 -1.47 8.18
C ILE A 36 45.87 -2.02 9.59
N HIS A 37 46.40 -3.23 9.68
CA HIS A 37 46.69 -3.94 10.92
C HIS A 37 48.13 -3.67 11.32
N TYR A 38 48.33 -2.77 12.29
CA TYR A 38 49.65 -2.36 12.79
C TYR A 38 50.29 -3.40 13.73
N LYS A 39 50.47 -4.64 13.24
CA LYS A 39 51.01 -5.77 14.02
C LYS A 39 52.42 -5.49 14.52
N LYS A 40 53.24 -4.76 13.75
CA LYS A 40 54.61 -4.40 14.10
C LYS A 40 54.68 -3.52 15.34
N SER A 41 53.67 -2.66 15.52
CA SER A 41 53.57 -1.79 16.71
C SER A 41 53.31 -2.57 17.99
N ALA A 42 52.65 -3.73 17.92
CA ALA A 42 52.40 -4.59 19.07
C ALA A 42 53.51 -5.63 19.28
N PHE A 43 54.08 -6.15 18.18
CA PHE A 43 55.13 -7.16 18.18
C PHE A 43 56.20 -6.80 17.12
N PRO A 44 57.40 -6.35 17.53
CA PRO A 44 58.42 -5.82 16.62
C PRO A 44 58.90 -6.79 15.53
N GLU A 45 58.73 -8.10 15.74
CA GLU A 45 59.12 -9.17 14.80
C GLU A 45 58.06 -9.44 13.72
N MET A 46 56.87 -8.84 13.82
CA MET A 46 55.79 -8.96 12.83
C MET A 46 55.81 -7.76 11.87
N GLU A 47 55.33 -7.96 10.64
CA GLU A 47 55.06 -6.87 9.70
C GLU A 47 53.58 -6.46 9.74
N ASP A 48 53.33 -5.20 9.44
CA ASP A 48 51.98 -4.68 9.30
C ASP A 48 51.28 -5.31 8.09
N GLU A 49 49.97 -5.51 8.21
CA GLU A 49 49.16 -6.17 7.17
C GLU A 49 48.07 -5.23 6.68
N GLU A 50 47.83 -5.21 5.37
CA GLU A 50 46.74 -4.46 4.76
C GLU A 50 45.68 -5.41 4.20
N ILE A 51 44.43 -5.21 4.59
CA ILE A 51 43.28 -5.97 4.10
C ILE A 51 42.31 -4.98 3.45
N LEU A 52 41.95 -5.25 2.20
CA LEU A 52 40.92 -4.50 1.48
C LEU A 52 39.61 -5.27 1.52
N GLU A 53 38.57 -4.66 2.07
CA GLU A 53 37.22 -5.21 2.10
C GLU A 53 36.29 -4.34 1.26
N SER A 54 35.60 -4.98 0.31
CA SER A 54 34.51 -4.37 -0.46
C SER A 54 33.49 -5.45 -0.78
N GLN A 55 32.21 -5.16 -0.55
CA GLN A 55 31.14 -6.06 -0.93
C GLN A 55 30.54 -5.61 -2.27
N ASN A 56 30.38 -6.55 -3.20
CA ASN A 56 29.59 -6.35 -4.41
C ASN A 56 28.31 -7.17 -4.30
N PHE A 57 27.18 -6.58 -4.64
CA PHE A 57 25.94 -7.34 -4.77
C PHE A 57 26.06 -8.28 -5.97
N LYS A 58 26.06 -9.60 -5.74
CA LYS A 58 26.12 -10.63 -6.80
C LYS A 58 27.30 -10.47 -7.78
N ASN A 59 28.45 -9.97 -7.30
CA ASN A 59 29.65 -9.67 -8.12
C ASN A 59 29.45 -8.59 -9.20
N ILE A 60 28.37 -7.81 -9.16
CA ILE A 60 28.11 -6.72 -10.09
C ILE A 60 28.76 -5.44 -9.56
N SER A 61 29.40 -4.67 -10.43
CA SER A 61 29.96 -3.36 -10.06
C SER A 61 28.85 -2.39 -9.67
N ILE A 62 29.11 -1.51 -8.70
CA ILE A 62 28.12 -0.50 -8.30
C ILE A 62 27.71 0.42 -9.46
N ASN A 63 28.64 0.73 -10.38
CA ASN A 63 28.35 1.54 -11.55
C ASN A 63 27.43 0.81 -12.53
N ASP A 64 27.69 -0.48 -12.77
CA ASP A 64 26.84 -1.30 -13.64
C ASP A 64 25.42 -1.42 -13.05
N LEU A 65 25.30 -1.52 -11.73
CA LEU A 65 24.02 -1.54 -11.04
C LEU A 65 23.27 -0.20 -11.17
N ILE A 66 23.97 0.93 -11.15
CA ILE A 66 23.40 2.27 -11.39
C ILE A 66 22.90 2.38 -12.84
N ASP A 67 23.70 1.95 -13.81
CA ASP A 67 23.34 1.98 -15.24
C ASP A 67 22.13 1.09 -15.53
N PHE A 68 22.09 -0.10 -14.92
CA PHE A 68 20.92 -0.97 -14.96
C PHE A 68 19.69 -0.32 -14.32
N THR A 69 19.85 0.30 -13.14
CA THR A 69 18.75 1.02 -12.47
C THR A 69 18.18 2.12 -13.36
N TYR A 70 19.04 2.89 -14.03
CA TYR A 70 18.62 3.91 -14.99
C TYR A 70 17.88 3.30 -16.20
N THR A 71 18.38 2.19 -16.74
CA THR A 71 17.71 1.45 -17.82
C THR A 71 16.29 1.03 -17.42
N ILE A 72 16.10 0.55 -16.19
CA ILE A 72 14.78 0.20 -15.65
C ILE A 72 13.85 1.41 -15.57
N ILE A 73 14.35 2.59 -15.20
CA ILE A 73 13.56 3.83 -15.19
C ILE A 73 13.09 4.18 -16.61
N CYS A 74 13.99 4.12 -17.60
CA CYS A 74 13.64 4.40 -19.00
C CYS A 74 12.59 3.41 -19.53
N GLU A 75 12.72 2.12 -19.23
CA GLU A 75 11.75 1.10 -19.63
C GLU A 75 10.39 1.28 -18.95
N LYS A 76 10.39 1.65 -17.67
CA LYS A 76 9.18 2.01 -16.95
C LYS A 76 8.45 3.19 -17.61
N ASP A 77 9.17 4.21 -18.05
CA ASP A 77 8.59 5.39 -18.71
C ASP A 77 7.94 5.03 -20.06
N LYS A 78 8.62 4.20 -20.87
CA LYS A 78 8.07 3.65 -22.11
C LYS A 78 6.77 2.89 -21.87
N LEU A 79 6.75 2.00 -20.86
CA LEU A 79 5.55 1.25 -20.49
C LEU A 79 4.42 2.19 -20.03
N CYS A 80 4.71 3.18 -19.19
CA CYS A 80 3.71 4.16 -18.74
C CYS A 80 3.09 4.91 -19.93
N THR A 81 3.90 5.30 -20.91
CA THR A 81 3.44 5.95 -22.14
C THR A 81 2.53 5.03 -22.95
N ALA A 82 2.95 3.78 -23.18
CA ALA A 82 2.15 2.79 -23.89
C ALA A 82 0.81 2.49 -23.18
N ILE A 83 0.80 2.39 -21.84
CA ILE A 83 -0.42 2.24 -21.04
C ILE A 83 -1.34 3.45 -21.23
N ALA A 84 -0.79 4.67 -21.18
CA ALA A 84 -1.58 5.89 -21.35
C ALA A 84 -2.19 5.98 -22.75
N GLU A 85 -1.49 5.54 -23.79
CA GLU A 85 -2.01 5.45 -25.15
C GLU A 85 -3.10 4.39 -25.29
N ALA A 86 -2.88 3.19 -24.76
CA ALA A 86 -3.87 2.12 -24.75
C ALA A 86 -5.18 2.56 -24.06
N LYS A 87 -5.08 3.27 -22.93
CA LYS A 87 -6.23 3.84 -22.19
C LYS A 87 -7.04 4.85 -23.01
N LYS A 88 -6.46 5.56 -23.98
CA LYS A 88 -7.22 6.54 -24.79
C LYS A 88 -8.23 5.87 -25.71
N ASN A 89 -7.99 4.62 -26.07
CA ASN A 89 -8.80 3.86 -27.02
C ASN A 89 -9.90 3.02 -26.36
N THR A 90 -10.08 3.12 -25.03
CA THR A 90 -11.06 2.32 -24.29
C THR A 90 -12.41 3.03 -24.19
N ASP A 91 -13.50 2.26 -24.32
CA ASP A 91 -14.88 2.76 -24.25
C ASP A 91 -15.25 3.40 -22.90
N ILE A 92 -14.53 3.05 -21.83
CA ILE A 92 -14.72 3.59 -20.49
C ILE A 92 -13.42 4.23 -20.00
N SER A 93 -13.55 5.29 -19.19
CA SER A 93 -12.42 5.77 -18.40
C SER A 93 -12.19 4.78 -17.26
N ILE A 94 -11.15 3.95 -17.39
CA ILE A 94 -10.78 2.93 -16.39
C ILE A 94 -10.52 3.56 -15.03
N ASP A 95 -9.76 4.65 -14.99
CA ASP A 95 -9.38 5.32 -13.72
C ASP A 95 -10.61 5.84 -12.98
N LYS A 96 -11.53 6.51 -13.69
CA LYS A 96 -12.80 6.97 -13.13
C LYS A 96 -13.68 5.80 -12.67
N ALA A 97 -13.73 4.72 -13.44
CA ALA A 97 -14.53 3.54 -13.11
C ALA A 97 -14.02 2.87 -11.82
N ILE A 98 -12.70 2.74 -11.67
CA ILE A 98 -12.07 2.22 -10.46
C ILE A 98 -12.36 3.14 -9.27
N GLU A 99 -12.10 4.44 -9.39
CA GLU A 99 -12.32 5.43 -8.33
C GLU A 99 -13.77 5.40 -7.82
N MET A 100 -14.73 5.44 -8.75
CA MET A 100 -16.15 5.38 -8.39
C MET A 100 -16.53 4.04 -7.73
N ASN A 101 -15.96 2.94 -8.18
CA ASN A 101 -16.24 1.62 -7.61
C ASN A 101 -15.67 1.50 -6.18
N VAL A 102 -14.50 2.10 -5.90
CA VAL A 102 -13.95 2.21 -4.54
C VAL A 102 -14.93 2.96 -3.63
N ALA A 103 -15.40 4.14 -4.04
CA ALA A 103 -16.38 4.91 -3.26
C ALA A 103 -17.69 4.14 -3.04
N ILE A 104 -18.14 3.36 -4.02
CA ILE A 104 -19.31 2.48 -3.86
C ILE A 104 -19.05 1.40 -2.80
N HIS A 105 -17.89 0.75 -2.82
CA HIS A 105 -17.53 -0.26 -1.84
C HIS A 105 -17.43 0.31 -0.41
N GLU A 106 -16.85 1.50 -0.26
CA GLU A 106 -16.78 2.21 1.02
C GLU A 106 -18.19 2.48 1.58
N LEU A 107 -19.07 3.07 0.77
CA LEU A 107 -20.45 3.31 1.19
C LEU A 107 -21.19 2.00 1.51
N MET A 108 -21.01 0.95 0.69
CA MET A 108 -21.60 -0.37 0.96
C MET A 108 -21.13 -0.97 2.29
N SER A 109 -19.89 -0.73 2.69
CA SER A 109 -19.36 -1.12 4.00
C SER A 109 -20.10 -0.38 5.12
N THR A 110 -20.22 0.96 5.02
CA THR A 110 -20.98 1.77 5.98
C THR A 110 -22.44 1.33 6.09
N LEU A 111 -23.12 1.11 4.95
CA LEU A 111 -24.51 0.63 4.94
C LEU A 111 -24.64 -0.76 5.59
N SER A 112 -23.60 -1.61 5.51
CA SER A 112 -23.59 -2.91 6.18
C SER A 112 -23.58 -2.77 7.70
N ALA A 113 -22.72 -1.89 8.22
CA ALA A 113 -22.67 -1.58 9.64
C ALA A 113 -23.99 -0.97 10.14
N MET A 114 -24.59 -0.07 9.36
CA MET A 114 -25.91 0.48 9.68
C MET A 114 -26.98 -0.62 9.78
N ILE A 115 -27.02 -1.56 8.83
CA ILE A 115 -28.01 -2.66 8.85
C ILE A 115 -27.85 -3.56 10.08
N GLN A 116 -26.62 -3.74 10.56
CA GLN A 116 -26.30 -4.55 11.74
C GLN A 116 -26.56 -3.82 13.07
N THR A 117 -26.75 -2.50 13.06
CA THR A 117 -26.96 -1.71 14.29
C THR A 117 -28.34 -1.98 14.88
N GLU A 118 -28.40 -2.44 16.13
CA GLU A 118 -29.66 -2.76 16.83
C GLU A 118 -30.05 -1.67 17.84
N ALA A 119 -31.37 -1.51 18.02
CA ALA A 119 -31.89 -0.73 19.14
C ALA A 119 -31.62 -1.50 20.44
N HIS A 120 -31.28 -0.78 21.51
CA HIS A 120 -30.96 -1.38 22.80
C HIS A 120 -31.35 -0.45 23.94
N GLU A 121 -31.51 -1.04 25.11
CA GLU A 121 -31.73 -0.32 26.36
C GLU A 121 -30.60 -0.65 27.33
N GLU A 122 -30.15 0.34 28.08
CA GLU A 122 -29.14 0.17 29.11
C GLU A 122 -29.50 0.93 30.38
N LEU A 123 -29.18 0.35 31.54
CA LEU A 123 -29.29 0.99 32.84
C LEU A 123 -27.90 1.45 33.29
N ARG A 124 -27.66 2.75 33.25
CA ARG A 124 -26.41 3.38 33.70
C ARG A 124 -26.51 3.72 35.17
N LYS A 125 -26.02 2.82 36.03
CA LYS A 125 -26.11 2.96 37.48
C LYS A 125 -25.33 4.17 38.01
N ASN A 126 -25.92 4.95 38.91
CA ASN A 126 -25.33 6.14 39.54
C ASN A 126 -24.69 7.15 38.57
N SER A 127 -25.13 7.17 37.31
CA SER A 127 -24.55 8.04 36.27
C SER A 127 -25.18 9.43 36.22
N GLY A 128 -26.41 9.56 36.74
CA GLY A 128 -27.07 10.84 36.93
C GLY A 128 -26.60 11.51 38.21
N CYS A 129 -26.45 12.83 38.18
CA CYS A 129 -26.06 13.64 39.32
C CYS A 129 -27.01 14.83 39.42
N GLY A 130 -27.42 15.16 40.64
CA GLY A 130 -28.26 16.32 40.95
C GLY A 130 -27.86 16.93 42.29
N TYR A 131 -28.32 18.16 42.52
CA TYR A 131 -28.02 18.92 43.74
C TYR A 131 -29.31 19.32 44.44
N VAL A 132 -29.34 19.18 45.76
CA VAL A 132 -30.43 19.67 46.62
C VAL A 132 -29.83 20.54 47.70
N TYR A 133 -30.32 21.77 47.82
CA TYR A 133 -29.96 22.67 48.91
C TYR A 133 -30.79 22.37 50.15
N LYS A 134 -30.15 21.99 51.25
CA LYS A 134 -30.82 21.68 52.52
C LYS A 134 -30.84 22.92 53.41
N ILE A 135 -32.01 23.56 53.51
CA ILE A 135 -32.22 24.83 54.23
C ILE A 135 -31.79 24.73 55.69
N ASP A 136 -32.07 23.61 56.35
CA ASP A 136 -31.80 23.40 57.78
C ASP A 136 -30.30 23.40 58.11
N TYR A 137 -29.45 23.03 57.15
CA TYR A 137 -27.99 22.94 57.32
C TYR A 137 -27.24 24.03 56.55
N LYS A 138 -27.93 24.86 55.75
CA LYS A 138 -27.34 25.82 54.80
C LYS A 138 -26.23 25.20 53.92
N GLU A 139 -26.43 23.94 53.53
CA GLU A 139 -25.46 23.15 52.76
C GLU A 139 -26.11 22.59 51.49
N GLU A 140 -25.32 22.49 50.43
CA GLU A 140 -25.70 21.85 49.16
C GLU A 140 -25.27 20.39 49.17
N ALA A 141 -26.21 19.47 48.97
CA ALA A 141 -25.94 18.03 48.95
C ALA A 141 -26.09 17.49 47.52
N THR A 142 -25.05 16.84 47.02
CA THR A 142 -25.07 16.10 45.75
C THR A 142 -25.65 14.71 45.95
N TYR A 143 -26.53 14.28 45.06
CA TYR A 143 -27.04 12.91 45.03
C TYR A 143 -26.90 12.31 43.63
N HIS A 144 -26.64 11.00 43.59
CA HIS A 144 -26.50 10.23 42.37
C HIS A 144 -27.72 9.35 42.14
N TYR A 145 -28.06 9.09 40.88
CA TYR A 145 -29.20 8.25 40.50
C TYR A 145 -28.93 7.48 39.21
N ASP A 146 -29.69 6.40 39.02
CA ASP A 146 -29.60 5.55 37.82
C ASP A 146 -30.29 6.23 36.63
N ILE A 147 -29.70 6.11 35.44
CA ILE A 147 -30.30 6.58 34.19
C ILE A 147 -30.62 5.37 33.33
N LYS A 148 -31.90 5.21 32.94
CA LYS A 148 -32.31 4.28 31.89
C LYS A 148 -32.18 4.98 30.53
N ALA A 149 -31.23 4.55 29.71
CA ALA A 149 -31.05 5.04 28.35
C ALA A 149 -31.69 4.05 27.36
N ILE A 150 -32.51 4.56 26.44
CA ILE A 150 -33.17 3.79 25.38
C ILE A 150 -32.65 4.34 24.05
N THR A 151 -31.92 3.51 23.30
CA THR A 151 -31.36 3.86 22.01
C THR A 151 -32.18 3.21 20.90
N THR A 152 -32.75 4.01 20.02
CA THR A 152 -33.50 3.55 18.84
C THR A 152 -32.76 3.92 17.55
N ILE A 153 -32.97 3.12 16.51
CA ILE A 153 -32.43 3.44 15.18
C ILE A 153 -33.18 4.63 14.59
N ASN A 154 -32.44 5.60 14.03
CA ASN A 154 -32.99 6.78 13.37
C ASN A 154 -32.82 6.71 11.83
N PHE A 155 -33.10 5.56 11.25
CA PHE A 155 -33.08 5.36 9.80
C PHE A 155 -34.03 4.24 9.38
N ASP A 156 -34.50 4.30 8.13
CA ASP A 156 -35.30 3.23 7.53
C ASP A 156 -34.40 2.10 7.04
N ARG A 157 -34.39 0.99 7.79
CA ARG A 157 -33.58 -0.19 7.49
C ARG A 157 -33.88 -0.79 6.11
N ASN A 158 -35.11 -0.70 5.62
CA ASN A 158 -35.49 -1.24 4.31
C ASN A 158 -34.94 -0.36 3.19
N LYS A 159 -34.98 0.97 3.34
CA LYS A 159 -34.33 1.89 2.38
C LYS A 159 -32.82 1.65 2.30
N VAL A 160 -32.15 1.49 3.43
CA VAL A 160 -30.70 1.18 3.49
C VAL A 160 -30.38 -0.15 2.80
N LYS A 161 -31.15 -1.22 3.08
CA LYS A 161 -30.99 -2.52 2.41
C LYS A 161 -31.17 -2.43 0.90
N ASN A 162 -32.18 -1.69 0.44
CA ASN A 162 -32.46 -1.54 -0.99
C ASN A 162 -31.38 -0.73 -1.71
N LEU A 163 -30.89 0.35 -1.09
CA LEU A 163 -29.78 1.12 -1.63
C LEU A 163 -28.52 0.25 -1.75
N LYS A 164 -28.17 -0.50 -0.71
CA LYS A 164 -27.02 -1.42 -0.73
C LYS A 164 -27.15 -2.45 -1.86
N LYS A 165 -28.33 -3.04 -2.08
CA LYS A 165 -28.58 -3.98 -3.19
C LYS A 165 -28.35 -3.31 -4.56
N LYS A 166 -28.85 -2.09 -4.75
CA LYS A 166 -28.66 -1.33 -6.00
C LYS A 166 -27.18 -1.03 -6.26
N LEU A 167 -26.45 -0.58 -5.23
CA LEU A 167 -25.02 -0.31 -5.30
C LEU A 167 -24.22 -1.59 -5.60
N SER A 168 -24.57 -2.71 -4.96
CA SER A 168 -23.93 -4.00 -5.22
C SER A 168 -24.05 -4.44 -6.67
N LYS A 169 -25.24 -4.28 -7.28
CA LYS A 169 -25.44 -4.60 -8.69
C LYS A 169 -24.59 -3.71 -9.61
N ASN A 170 -24.60 -2.40 -9.35
CA ASN A 170 -23.78 -1.45 -10.12
C ASN A 170 -22.28 -1.75 -10.01
N SER A 171 -21.80 -2.07 -8.81
CA SER A 171 -20.40 -2.43 -8.56
C SER A 171 -20.00 -3.70 -9.31
N TYR A 172 -20.88 -4.71 -9.36
CA TYR A 172 -20.64 -5.93 -10.12
C TYR A 172 -20.50 -5.63 -11.63
N GLU A 173 -21.46 -4.91 -12.20
CA GLU A 173 -21.44 -4.52 -13.63
C GLU A 173 -20.23 -3.65 -13.98
N THR A 174 -19.82 -2.76 -13.07
CA THR A 174 -18.64 -1.91 -13.24
C THR A 174 -17.36 -2.73 -13.19
N SER A 175 -17.24 -3.64 -12.22
CA SER A 175 -16.08 -4.54 -12.09
C SER A 175 -15.91 -5.43 -13.32
N GLU A 176 -17.02 -5.99 -13.84
CA GLU A 176 -16.98 -6.82 -15.05
C GLU A 176 -16.50 -6.03 -16.27
N LYS A 177 -16.99 -4.79 -16.44
CA LYS A 177 -16.54 -3.92 -17.53
C LYS A 177 -15.08 -3.54 -17.40
N ILE A 178 -14.61 -3.22 -16.19
CA ILE A 178 -13.19 -2.93 -15.93
C ILE A 178 -12.36 -4.15 -16.33
N GLU A 179 -12.68 -5.33 -15.81
CA GLU A 179 -11.92 -6.56 -16.06
C GLU A 179 -11.87 -6.89 -17.55
N LYS A 180 -13.01 -6.83 -18.25
CA LYS A 180 -13.07 -7.04 -19.70
C LYS A 180 -12.18 -6.05 -20.45
N THR A 181 -12.23 -4.77 -20.07
CA THR A 181 -11.39 -3.74 -20.69
C THR A 181 -9.91 -4.01 -20.45
N LEU A 182 -9.53 -4.42 -19.24
CA LEU A 182 -8.13 -4.72 -18.90
C LEU A 182 -7.56 -5.90 -19.69
N ILE A 183 -8.37 -6.93 -19.97
CA ILE A 183 -7.91 -8.13 -20.69
C ILE A 183 -7.94 -7.91 -22.21
N CYS A 184 -8.94 -7.21 -22.73
CA CYS A 184 -9.14 -7.05 -24.18
C CYS A 184 -8.35 -5.88 -24.78
N THR A 185 -7.89 -4.92 -23.97
CA THR A 185 -7.12 -3.78 -24.48
C THR A 185 -5.64 -4.16 -24.60
N GLU A 186 -5.13 -4.12 -25.83
CA GLU A 186 -3.72 -4.35 -26.11
C GLU A 186 -2.87 -3.12 -25.78
N VAL A 187 -1.67 -3.38 -25.27
CA VAL A 187 -0.63 -2.39 -24.99
C VAL A 187 0.57 -2.73 -25.86
N ASP A 188 0.96 -1.78 -26.70
CA ASP A 188 2.15 -1.87 -27.56
C ASP A 188 3.41 -1.63 -26.73
N TYR A 189 3.78 -2.65 -25.97
CA TYR A 189 5.01 -2.69 -25.20
C TYR A 189 5.55 -4.12 -25.17
N LYS A 190 6.85 -4.26 -25.43
CA LYS A 190 7.56 -5.54 -25.38
C LYS A 190 8.29 -5.67 -24.04
N PRO A 191 7.98 -6.69 -23.22
CA PRO A 191 8.75 -6.98 -22.01
C PRO A 191 10.25 -7.14 -22.25
N ILE A 192 11.04 -6.65 -21.30
CA ILE A 192 12.50 -6.86 -21.27
C ILE A 192 12.96 -8.01 -20.36
N PHE A 193 12.09 -8.51 -19.48
CA PHE A 193 12.31 -9.67 -18.59
C PHE A 193 10.96 -10.34 -18.29
N ASP A 194 10.92 -11.56 -17.73
CA ASP A 194 9.67 -12.15 -17.22
C ASP A 194 9.25 -11.45 -15.92
N VAL A 195 8.00 -11.03 -15.85
CA VAL A 195 7.44 -10.36 -14.67
C VAL A 195 7.51 -11.20 -13.39
N ASN A 196 7.60 -12.52 -13.53
CA ASN A 196 7.72 -13.45 -12.41
C ASN A 196 9.17 -13.63 -11.94
N ASN A 197 10.18 -13.19 -12.71
CA ASN A 197 11.57 -13.36 -12.32
C ASN A 197 11.90 -12.60 -11.03
N SER A 198 12.79 -13.15 -10.23
CA SER A 198 13.42 -12.42 -9.11
C SER A 198 14.35 -11.31 -9.62
N LEU A 199 14.74 -10.36 -8.76
CA LEU A 199 15.72 -9.34 -9.17
C LEU A 199 17.05 -10.00 -9.55
N GLU A 200 17.43 -11.03 -8.81
CA GLU A 200 18.64 -11.81 -9.00
C GLU A 200 18.65 -12.47 -10.38
N GLU A 201 17.57 -13.14 -10.78
CA GLU A 201 17.42 -13.73 -12.12
C GLU A 201 17.49 -12.67 -13.22
N ILE A 202 16.82 -11.52 -13.04
CA ILE A 202 16.83 -10.45 -14.04
C ILE A 202 18.25 -9.89 -14.23
N LEU A 203 18.99 -9.70 -13.13
CA LEU A 203 20.37 -9.24 -13.19
C LEU A 203 21.28 -10.28 -13.83
N GLU A 204 21.10 -11.56 -13.50
CA GLU A 204 21.84 -12.66 -14.12
C GLU A 204 21.59 -12.72 -15.63
N GLU A 205 20.35 -12.57 -16.09
CA GLU A 205 20.01 -12.52 -17.51
C GLU A 205 20.52 -11.26 -18.22
N TYR A 206 20.52 -10.11 -17.54
CA TYR A 206 20.96 -8.84 -18.11
C TYR A 206 22.48 -8.74 -18.27
N PHE A 207 23.23 -9.34 -17.35
CA PHE A 207 24.70 -9.31 -17.31
C PHE A 207 25.38 -10.60 -17.80
N ALA A 208 24.62 -11.60 -18.26
CA ALA A 208 25.14 -12.81 -18.92
C ALA A 208 25.68 -12.53 -20.33
#